data_AF-A0A835Q1S7-F1
#
_entry.id   AF-A0A835Q1S7-F1
#
_cell.length_a   1.000
_cell.length_b   1.000
_cell.length_c   1.000
_cell.angle_alpha   90.00
_cell.angle_beta   90.00
_cell.angle_gamma   90.00
#
_symmetry.space_group_name_H-M   'P 1'
#
loop_
_entity.id
_entity.type
_entity.pdbx_description
1 polymer ?
#
loop_
_entity_poly.entity_id
_entity_poly.type
_entity_poly.pdbx_seq_one_letter_code
_entity_poly.pdbx_strand_id
1 'polypeptide(L)'
;MATPQVEQIVVLTQRIESMESSTVSSSSPPSSVFSFDLPSAPHSSDHDQQPSLRTVTQLEQLRVEEKVAEIYRILNDASPHTKTIMMELWRDNHILFLSRGLNQLGPNFRILDASRPWLCYWIIHSMSLLGRIS
;
A
#
# COMPACT_ATOMS: atom_id res chain seq x y z
N MET A 1 -21.40 4.13 9.01
CA MET A 1 -21.40 3.89 7.54
C MET A 1 -19.94 3.66 7.16
N ALA A 2 -19.46 2.43 7.30
CA ALA A 2 -18.05 2.09 7.08
C ALA A 2 -17.75 2.11 5.58
N THR A 3 -16.65 2.74 5.21
CA THR A 3 -16.29 3.06 3.83
C THR A 3 -15.92 1.77 3.07
N PRO A 4 -16.49 1.50 1.88
CA PRO A 4 -16.20 0.28 1.09
C PRO A 4 -14.72 0.10 0.72
N GLN A 5 -13.90 1.12 0.93
CA GLN A 5 -12.46 1.11 0.76
C GLN A 5 -11.72 0.25 1.81
N VAL A 6 -12.23 0.14 3.04
CA VAL A 6 -11.58 -0.65 4.11
C VAL A 6 -11.77 -2.14 3.87
N GLU A 7 -12.94 -2.55 3.38
CA GLU A 7 -13.19 -3.95 3.01
C GLU A 7 -12.33 -4.40 1.84
N GLN A 8 -12.09 -3.52 0.86
CA GLN A 8 -11.18 -3.80 -0.25
C GLN A 8 -9.74 -4.06 0.23
N ILE A 9 -9.26 -3.29 1.22
CA ILE A 9 -7.91 -3.49 1.79
C ILE A 9 -7.82 -4.85 2.49
N VAL A 10 -8.81 -5.20 3.33
CA VAL A 10 -8.84 -6.49 4.03
C VAL A 10 -8.88 -7.65 3.02
N VAL A 11 -9.70 -7.56 1.98
CA VAL A 11 -9.80 -8.58 0.93
C VAL A 11 -8.48 -8.73 0.16
N LEU A 12 -7.76 -7.63 -0.10
CA LEU A 12 -6.48 -7.67 -0.79
C LEU A 12 -5.37 -8.30 0.07
N THR A 13 -5.32 -7.98 1.37
CA THR A 13 -4.36 -8.59 2.30
C THR A 13 -4.60 -10.11 2.41
N GLN A 14 -5.86 -10.52 2.53
CA GLN A 14 -6.22 -11.93 2.64
C GLN A 14 -5.94 -12.74 1.36
N ARG A 15 -5.97 -12.07 0.20
CA ARG A 15 -5.62 -12.65 -1.09
C ARG A 15 -4.11 -12.82 -1.27
N ILE A 16 -3.31 -11.90 -0.71
CA ILE A 16 -1.85 -11.99 -0.70
C ILE A 16 -1.39 -13.15 0.20
N GLU A 17 -1.95 -13.28 1.40
CA GLU A 17 -1.66 -14.41 2.31
C GLU A 17 -2.03 -15.78 1.70
N SER A 18 -3.12 -15.87 0.93
CA SER A 18 -3.50 -17.11 0.22
C SER A 18 -2.54 -17.48 -0.92
N MET A 19 -1.91 -16.49 -1.56
CA MET A 19 -0.97 -16.72 -2.66
C MET A 19 0.40 -17.19 -2.14
N GLU A 20 0.81 -16.81 -0.93
CA GLU A 20 2.05 -17.29 -0.31
C GLU A 20 1.93 -18.72 0.27
N SER A 21 0.71 -19.17 0.63
CA SER A 21 0.50 -20.51 1.20
C SER A 21 0.48 -21.65 0.15
N SER A 22 0.45 -21.35 -1.16
CA SER A 22 0.15 -22.36 -2.18
C SER A 22 1.37 -22.91 -2.95
N THR A 23 2.61 -22.60 -2.56
CA THR A 23 3.81 -23.17 -3.22
C THR A 23 4.56 -24.14 -2.32
N VAL A 24 3.96 -25.29 -2.02
CA VAL A 24 4.66 -26.59 -2.09
C VAL A 24 3.62 -27.72 -2.17
N SER A 25 3.58 -28.42 -3.31
CA SER A 25 3.21 -29.84 -3.42
C SER A 25 3.28 -30.25 -4.89
N SER A 26 4.43 -30.77 -5.28
CA SER A 26 4.61 -31.50 -6.53
C SER A 26 3.84 -32.82 -6.47
N SER A 27 2.83 -33.00 -7.31
CA SER A 27 2.38 -34.33 -7.71
C SER A 27 2.00 -34.30 -9.18
N SER A 28 2.75 -35.06 -9.98
CA SER A 28 2.57 -35.20 -11.43
C SER A 28 1.31 -36.02 -11.75
N PRO A 29 0.52 -35.67 -12.77
CA PRO A 29 -0.49 -36.56 -13.32
C PRO A 29 0.11 -37.46 -14.42
N PRO A 30 -0.51 -38.64 -14.70
CA PRO A 30 0.05 -39.63 -15.62
C PRO A 30 -0.20 -39.28 -17.08
N SER A 31 0.76 -39.68 -17.91
CA SER A 31 0.86 -39.47 -19.35
C SER A 31 -0.15 -40.33 -20.15
N SER A 32 -0.96 -39.69 -21.01
CA SER A 32 -1.66 -40.29 -22.17
C SER A 32 -2.69 -39.29 -22.69
N VAL A 33 -2.94 -39.04 -23.97
CA VAL A 33 -2.51 -39.55 -25.27
C VAL A 33 -2.85 -38.39 -26.21
N PHE A 34 -1.99 -37.98 -27.14
CA PHE A 34 -2.37 -37.45 -28.47
C PHE A 34 -1.07 -37.13 -29.21
N SER A 35 -0.60 -38.11 -29.98
CA SER A 35 0.49 -37.91 -30.93
C SER A 35 -0.04 -37.10 -32.11
N PHE A 36 0.48 -35.89 -32.28
CA PHE A 36 0.37 -35.14 -33.52
C PHE A 36 1.80 -34.92 -34.02
N ASP A 37 2.19 -35.68 -35.04
CA ASP A 37 3.50 -35.59 -35.66
C ASP A 37 3.66 -34.23 -36.36
N LEU A 38 4.57 -33.40 -35.85
CA LEU A 38 5.01 -32.17 -36.52
C LEU A 38 6.55 -32.24 -36.70
N PRO A 39 7.10 -31.88 -37.87
CA PRO A 39 8.54 -32.05 -38.13
C PRO A 39 9.38 -31.19 -37.19
N SER A 40 10.36 -31.83 -36.54
CA SER A 40 11.25 -31.22 -35.55
C SER A 40 12.17 -30.16 -36.19
N ALA A 41 11.94 -28.88 -35.88
CA ALA A 41 12.98 -27.86 -35.97
C ALA A 41 13.91 -28.00 -34.75
N PRO A 42 15.22 -27.69 -34.88
CA PRO A 42 16.16 -27.83 -33.78
C PRO A 42 15.85 -26.78 -32.72
N HIS A 43 15.13 -27.17 -31.67
CA HIS A 43 14.86 -26.32 -30.52
C HIS A 43 16.16 -26.24 -29.71
N SER A 44 17.00 -25.27 -30.06
CA SER A 44 18.04 -24.76 -29.17
C SER A 44 17.40 -24.45 -27.82
N SER A 45 18.05 -24.92 -26.77
CA SER A 45 17.69 -24.70 -25.38
C SER A 45 17.84 -23.22 -25.01
N ASP A 46 16.95 -22.37 -25.51
CA ASP A 46 16.75 -21.05 -24.92
C ASP A 46 15.93 -21.27 -23.66
N HIS A 47 16.64 -21.25 -22.53
CA HIS A 47 16.03 -21.01 -21.24
C HIS A 47 15.19 -19.75 -21.35
N ASP A 48 13.88 -19.92 -21.49
CA ASP A 48 12.85 -18.89 -21.36
C ASP A 48 12.98 -18.22 -19.99
N GLN A 49 13.91 -17.27 -19.87
CA GLN A 49 13.82 -16.18 -18.92
C GLN A 49 12.74 -15.23 -19.44
N GLN A 50 11.49 -15.68 -19.45
CA GLN A 50 10.35 -14.79 -19.61
C GLN A 50 10.47 -13.75 -18.47
N PRO A 51 10.73 -12.47 -18.78
CA PRO A 51 10.75 -11.45 -17.74
C PRO A 51 9.38 -11.46 -17.08
N SER A 52 9.33 -11.50 -15.75
CA SER A 52 8.08 -11.49 -14.99
C SER A 52 7.25 -10.28 -15.45
N LEU A 53 6.21 -10.54 -16.26
CA LEU A 53 5.48 -9.51 -16.98
C LEU A 53 4.49 -8.86 -16.02
N ARG A 54 5.01 -8.03 -15.11
CA ARG A 54 4.24 -7.34 -14.08
C ARG A 54 3.34 -6.29 -14.73
N THR A 55 2.10 -6.22 -14.27
CA THR A 55 1.17 -5.15 -14.65
C THR A 55 1.58 -3.82 -14.03
N VAL A 56 1.05 -2.71 -14.56
CA VAL A 56 1.28 -1.37 -13.98
C VAL A 56 0.87 -1.33 -12.51
N THR A 57 -0.27 -1.91 -12.14
CA THR A 57 -0.72 -1.96 -10.73
C THR A 57 0.25 -2.73 -9.84
N GLN A 58 0.77 -3.87 -10.31
CA GLN A 58 1.77 -4.64 -9.55
C GLN A 58 3.07 -3.87 -9.38
N LEU A 59 3.46 -3.11 -10.40
CA LEU A 59 4.66 -2.28 -10.34
C LEU A 59 4.48 -1.11 -9.35
N GLU A 60 3.33 -0.43 -9.37
CA GLU A 60 3.03 0.61 -8.37
C GLU A 60 2.96 0.05 -6.95
N GLN A 61 2.34 -1.12 -6.77
CA GLN A 61 2.29 -1.80 -5.47
C GLN A 61 3.69 -2.10 -4.94
N LEU A 62 4.57 -2.66 -5.78
CA LEU A 62 5.95 -2.93 -5.40
C LEU A 62 6.68 -1.64 -4.96
N ARG A 63 6.50 -0.53 -5.69
CA ARG A 63 7.13 0.75 -5.32
C ARG A 63 6.68 1.25 -3.96
N VAL A 64 5.40 1.07 -3.62
CA VAL A 64 4.88 1.42 -2.30
C VAL A 64 5.45 0.49 -1.24
N GLU A 65 5.47 -0.82 -1.49
CA GLU A 65 6.04 -1.82 -0.58
C GLU A 65 7.51 -1.55 -0.28
N GLU A 66 8.33 -1.29 -1.29
CA GLU A 66 9.75 -0.95 -1.14
C GLU A 66 9.93 0.31 -0.28
N LYS A 67 9.14 1.35 -0.53
CA LYS A 67 9.20 2.60 0.24
C LYS A 67 8.79 2.41 1.69
N VAL A 68 7.75 1.62 1.94
CA VAL A 68 7.27 1.33 3.30
C VAL A 68 8.24 0.41 4.04
N ALA A 69 8.79 -0.61 3.37
CA ALA A 69 9.81 -1.49 3.92
C ALA A 69 11.02 -0.71 4.41
N GLU A 70 11.44 0.34 3.70
CA GLU A 70 12.52 1.21 4.14
C GLU A 70 12.20 1.92 5.47
N ILE A 71 10.98 2.44 5.63
CA ILE A 71 10.53 3.08 6.89
C ILE A 71 10.58 2.06 8.04
N TYR A 72 10.10 0.84 7.81
CA TYR A 72 10.14 -0.23 8.82
C TYR A 72 11.56 -0.65 9.15
N ARG A 73 12.46 -0.71 8.18
CA ARG A 73 13.88 -1.01 8.41
C ARG A 73 14.53 0.04 9.31
N ILE A 74 14.34 1.32 9.00
CA ILE A 74 14.83 2.44 9.83
C ILE A 74 14.27 2.35 11.25
N LEU A 75 12.96 2.08 11.39
CA LEU A 75 12.32 1.92 12.70
C LEU A 75 12.86 0.69 13.45
N ASN A 76 13.11 -0.42 12.78
CA ASN A 76 13.60 -1.64 13.40
C ASN A 76 15.03 -1.51 13.91
N ASP A 77 15.88 -0.82 13.15
CA ASP A 77 17.31 -0.67 13.43
C ASP A 77 17.59 0.45 14.46
N ALA A 78 16.60 1.31 14.73
CA ALA A 78 16.71 2.39 15.71
C ALA A 78 16.85 1.88 17.16
N SER A 79 17.53 2.65 18.01
CA SER A 79 17.61 2.36 19.46
C SER A 79 16.21 2.42 20.12
N PRO A 80 15.97 1.73 21.26
CA PRO A 80 14.67 1.79 21.94
C PRO A 80 14.17 3.21 22.26
N HIS A 81 15.08 4.10 22.66
CA HIS A 81 14.76 5.50 22.90
C HIS A 81 14.36 6.22 21.61
N THR A 82 15.11 6.02 20.54
CA THR A 82 14.80 6.58 19.21
C THR A 82 13.46 6.08 18.69
N LYS A 83 13.15 4.78 18.82
CA LYS A 83 11.84 4.21 18.43
C LYS A 83 10.68 4.89 19.18
N THR A 84 10.87 5.16 20.47
CA THR A 84 9.86 5.84 21.29
C THR A 84 9.54 7.23 20.72
N ILE A 85 10.56 8.00 20.35
CA ILE A 85 10.40 9.32 19.73
C ILE A 85 9.76 9.21 18.33
N MET A 86 10.20 8.24 17.52
CA MET A 86 9.65 8.04 16.16
C MET A 86 8.17 7.65 16.16
N MET A 87 7.70 6.97 17.21
CA MET A 87 6.29 6.57 17.37
C MET A 87 5.46 7.58 18.17
N GLU A 88 6.07 8.69 18.63
CA GLU A 88 5.36 9.71 19.38
C GLU A 88 4.40 10.49 18.48
N LEU A 89 3.14 10.62 18.89
CA LEU A 89 2.19 11.49 18.21
C LEU A 89 2.50 12.96 18.53
N TRP A 90 3.00 13.71 17.53
CA TRP A 90 3.36 15.12 17.67
C TRP A 90 2.13 16.05 17.67
N ARG A 91 1.34 15.97 18.74
CA ARG A 91 0.05 16.66 18.89
C ARG A 91 0.14 18.16 18.61
N ASP A 92 1.13 18.84 19.19
CA ASP A 92 1.29 20.29 19.03
C ASP A 92 1.58 20.69 17.59
N ASN A 93 2.37 19.90 16.86
CA ASN A 93 2.66 20.13 15.45
C ASN A 93 1.39 19.98 14.60
N HIS A 94 0.61 18.92 14.84
CA HIS A 94 -0.67 18.73 14.15
C HIS A 94 -1.66 19.84 14.47
N ILE A 95 -1.78 20.21 15.74
CA ILE A 95 -2.64 21.31 16.20
C ILE A 95 -2.25 22.64 15.54
N LEU A 96 -0.95 22.94 15.44
CA LEU A 96 -0.45 24.14 14.79
C LEU A 96 -0.78 24.16 13.29
N PHE A 97 -0.57 23.03 12.60
CA PHE A 97 -0.93 22.86 11.20
C PHE A 97 -2.43 23.10 10.96
N LEU A 98 -3.28 22.48 11.78
CA LEU A 98 -4.74 22.60 11.71
C LEU A 98 -5.20 24.04 11.98
N SER A 99 -4.60 24.71 12.96
CA SER A 99 -4.93 26.11 13.28
C SER A 99 -4.63 27.05 12.12
N ARG A 100 -3.49 26.84 11.43
CA ARG A 100 -3.13 27.61 10.24
C ARG A 100 -4.12 27.37 9.11
N GLY A 101 -4.46 26.10 8.86
CA GLY A 101 -5.42 25.73 7.83
C GLY A 101 -6.85 26.24 8.08
N LEU A 102 -7.26 26.37 9.35
CA LEU A 102 -8.56 26.96 9.69
C LEU A 102 -8.62 28.46 9.42
N ASN A 103 -7.49 29.16 9.62
CA ASN A 103 -7.41 30.60 9.41
C ASN A 103 -7.32 30.93 7.91
N GLN A 104 -6.38 30.31 7.19
CA GLN A 104 -6.21 30.54 5.76
C GLN A 104 -5.58 29.34 5.07
N LEU A 105 -6.14 28.97 3.92
CA LEU A 105 -5.55 28.00 3.00
C LEU A 105 -4.88 28.71 1.83
N GLY A 106 -3.75 28.18 1.38
CA GLY A 106 -3.04 28.71 0.21
C GLY A 106 -3.83 28.57 -1.09
N PRO A 107 -3.42 29.26 -2.18
CA PRO A 107 -4.15 29.30 -3.45
C PRO A 107 -4.28 27.94 -4.16
N ASN A 108 -3.48 26.95 -3.75
CA ASN A 108 -3.54 25.57 -4.25
C ASN A 108 -4.81 24.83 -3.79
N PHE A 109 -5.46 25.31 -2.73
CA PHE A 109 -6.71 24.72 -2.21
C PHE A 109 -7.96 25.21 -2.94
N ARG A 110 -7.82 26.02 -4.00
CA ARG A 110 -8.95 26.55 -4.78
C ARG A 110 -9.89 25.46 -5.31
N ILE A 111 -9.33 24.30 -5.65
CA ILE A 111 -10.11 23.15 -6.15
C ILE A 111 -11.08 22.59 -5.10
N LEU A 112 -10.89 22.97 -3.83
CA LEU A 112 -11.71 22.55 -2.70
C LEU A 112 -12.66 23.66 -2.22
N ASP A 113 -12.86 24.75 -2.97
CA ASP A 113 -13.73 25.86 -2.53
C ASP A 113 -15.18 25.40 -2.29
N ALA A 114 -15.71 24.54 -3.17
CA ALA A 114 -17.03 23.92 -2.96
C ALA A 114 -17.05 22.92 -1.78
N SER A 115 -15.90 22.45 -1.31
CA SER A 115 -15.73 21.50 -0.20
C SER A 115 -15.28 22.17 1.11
N ARG A 116 -15.38 23.50 1.21
CA ARG A 116 -15.04 24.23 2.44
C ARG A 116 -15.74 23.72 3.70
N PRO A 117 -17.04 23.34 3.69
CA PRO A 117 -17.67 22.72 4.86
C PRO A 117 -16.96 21.43 5.32
N TRP A 118 -16.51 20.60 4.39
CA TRP A 118 -15.76 19.37 4.70
C TRP A 118 -14.38 19.68 5.30
N LEU A 119 -13.68 20.68 4.75
CA LEU A 119 -12.41 21.13 5.30
C LEU A 119 -12.57 21.64 6.75
N CYS A 120 -13.58 22.47 7.02
CA CYS A 120 -13.88 22.92 8.37
C CYS A 120 -14.17 21.75 9.31
N TYR A 121 -15.00 20.79 8.87
CA TYR A 121 -15.29 19.58 9.65
C TYR A 121 -14.02 18.79 9.96
N TRP A 122 -13.20 18.45 8.95
CA TRP A 122 -11.98 17.67 9.16
C TRP A 122 -11.01 18.38 10.11
N ILE A 123 -10.88 19.70 10.00
CA ILE A 123 -9.99 20.47 10.86
C ILE A 123 -10.49 20.47 12.30
N ILE A 124 -11.74 20.86 12.54
CA ILE A 124 -12.33 20.94 13.89
C ILE A 124 -12.38 19.56 14.53
N HIS A 125 -12.80 18.54 13.78
CA HIS A 125 -12.87 17.18 14.27
C HIS A 125 -11.48 16.63 14.65
N SER A 126 -10.47 16.86 13.82
CA SER A 126 -9.09 16.47 14.15
C SER A 126 -8.56 17.19 15.39
N MET A 127 -8.89 18.48 15.58
CA MET A 127 -8.53 19.22 16.80
C MET A 127 -9.22 18.66 18.06
N SER A 128 -10.46 18.17 17.93
CA SER A 128 -11.17 17.48 19.03
C SER A 128 -10.51 16.14 19.36
N LEU A 129 -10.15 15.32 18.37
CA LEU A 129 -9.41 14.06 18.58
C LEU A 129 -8.05 14.27 19.24
N LEU A 130 -7.41 15.42 18.98
CA LEU A 130 -6.14 15.81 19.61
C LEU A 130 -6.33 16.44 21.00
N GLY A 131 -7.58 16.58 21.49
CA GLY A 131 -7.89 17.10 22.82
C GLY A 131 -7.82 18.62 22.94
N ARG A 132 -7.74 19.38 21.84
CA ARG A 132 -7.70 20.85 21.87
C ARG A 132 -9.08 21.48 22.05
N ILE A 133 -10.12 20.82 21.55
CA ILE A 133 -11.51 21.29 21.63
C ILE A 133 -12.30 20.20 22.34
N SER A 134 -12.78 20.54 23.55
CA SER A 134 -13.63 19.70 24.40
C SER A 134 -15.09 20.07 24.25
#